data_AF-A0A1Y1LIR0-F1
#
_entry.id   AF-A0A1Y1LIR0-F1
#
_cell.length_a   1.000
_cell.length_b   1.000
_cell.length_c   1.000
_cell.angle_alpha   90.00
_cell.angle_beta   90.00
_cell.angle_gamma   90.00
#
_symmetry.space_group_name_H-M   'P 1'
#
loop_
_entity.id
_entity.type
_entity.pdbx_description
1 polymer ?
#
loop_
_entity_poly.entity_id
_entity_poly.type
_entity_poly.pdbx_seq_one_letter_code
_entity_poly.pdbx_strand_id
1 'polypeptide(L)'
;MTPQVSVIIPIHNGEPWLKSCFESILHQTAIGEINIEVCVCDDASSDSTATLLDEWRLHFEKKNVPFLIHKNATRCPSGVGYAKNRAVSISSGDYLCFQDIVSL
;
A
#
# COMPACT_ATOMS: atom_id res chain seq x y z
N MET A 1 12.19 -9.04 -11.69
CA MET A 1 11.25 -10.20 -11.68
C MET A 1 9.85 -9.65 -11.59
N THR A 2 8.89 -10.27 -12.26
CA THR A 2 7.46 -9.91 -12.13
C THR A 2 6.97 -10.35 -10.73
N PRO A 3 6.27 -9.49 -9.99
CA PRO A 3 5.62 -9.89 -8.74
C PRO A 3 4.60 -11.01 -9.01
N GLN A 4 4.45 -11.94 -8.07
CA GLN A 4 3.38 -12.94 -8.13
C GLN A 4 2.12 -12.41 -7.44
N VAL A 5 2.29 -11.65 -6.36
CA VAL A 5 1.19 -11.08 -5.57
C VAL A 5 1.40 -9.58 -5.43
N SER A 6 0.35 -8.82 -5.73
CA SER A 6 0.26 -7.39 -5.41
C SER A 6 -0.70 -7.18 -4.24
N VAL A 7 -0.19 -6.62 -3.14
CA VAL A 7 -1.02 -6.21 -2.01
C VAL A 7 -1.59 -4.83 -2.30
N ILE A 8 -2.91 -4.74 -2.44
CA ILE A 8 -3.64 -3.54 -2.83
C ILE A 8 -4.23 -2.88 -1.58
N ILE A 9 -3.73 -1.69 -1.24
CA ILE A 9 -4.10 -0.97 -0.02
C ILE A 9 -4.69 0.40 -0.35
N PRO A 10 -6.02 0.58 -0.26
CA PRO A 10 -6.64 1.89 -0.31
C PRO A 10 -6.49 2.59 1.04
N ILE A 11 -6.11 3.87 1.04
CA ILE A 11 -5.84 4.62 2.27
C ILE A 11 -6.50 6.00 2.18
N HIS A 12 -7.24 6.36 3.23
CA HIS A 12 -7.64 7.74 3.51
C HIS A 12 -7.58 7.94 5.03
N ASN A 13 -6.80 8.92 5.46
CA ASN A 13 -6.50 9.19 6.87
C ASN A 13 -6.05 7.93 7.64
N GLY A 14 -5.02 7.26 7.11
CA GLY A 14 -4.52 5.98 7.61
C GLY A 14 -3.48 6.06 8.72
N GLU A 15 -3.05 7.27 9.14
CA GLU A 15 -1.95 7.50 10.07
C GLU A 15 -1.95 6.56 11.30
N PRO A 16 -3.08 6.31 11.99
CA PRO A 16 -3.10 5.45 13.18
C PRO A 16 -2.72 3.99 12.93
N TRP A 17 -2.87 3.49 11.70
CA TRP A 17 -2.76 2.07 11.37
C TRP A 17 -1.60 1.72 10.44
N LEU A 18 -0.94 2.71 9.80
CA LEU A 18 0.15 2.45 8.86
C LEU A 18 1.24 1.57 9.47
N LYS A 19 1.64 1.88 10.71
CA LYS A 19 2.70 1.13 11.39
C LYS A 19 2.33 -0.34 11.56
N SER A 20 1.19 -0.64 12.19
CA SER A 20 0.78 -2.02 12.45
C SER A 20 0.53 -2.79 11.15
N CYS A 21 -0.11 -2.17 10.16
CA CYS A 21 -0.37 -2.77 8.86
C CYS A 21 0.92 -3.11 8.11
N PHE A 22 1.84 -2.14 7.96
CA PHE A 22 3.07 -2.37 7.22
C PHE A 22 4.06 -3.26 7.95
N GLU A 23 4.16 -3.18 9.27
CA GLU A 23 4.91 -4.17 10.05
C GLU A 23 4.32 -5.57 9.84
N SER A 24 2.99 -5.74 9.86
CA SER A 24 2.36 -7.05 9.62
C SER A 24 2.71 -7.61 8.24
N ILE A 25 2.70 -6.77 7.19
CA ILE A 25 3.10 -7.17 5.85
C ILE A 25 4.58 -7.58 5.81
N LEU A 26 5.47 -6.76 6.39
CA LEU A 26 6.92 -7.02 6.39
C LEU A 26 7.35 -8.24 7.21
N HIS A 27 6.48 -8.76 8.07
CA HIS A 27 6.69 -9.99 8.85
C HIS A 27 5.99 -11.22 8.26
N GLN A 28 5.33 -11.13 7.10
CA GLN A 28 4.75 -12.31 6.45
C GLN A 28 5.85 -13.31 6.06
N THR A 29 5.61 -14.59 6.34
CA THR A 29 6.53 -15.69 5.99
C THR A 29 6.75 -15.83 4.49
N ALA A 30 5.80 -15.34 3.69
CA ALA A 30 5.88 -15.33 2.23
C ALA A 30 6.97 -14.39 1.67
N ILE A 31 7.45 -13.41 2.45
CA ILE A 31 8.52 -12.51 2.01
C ILE A 31 9.82 -13.31 1.85
N GLY A 32 10.35 -13.32 0.63
CA GLY A 32 11.56 -14.06 0.27
C GLY A 32 11.29 -15.47 -0.29
N GLU A 33 10.08 -16.01 -0.10
CA GLU A 33 9.63 -17.24 -0.76
C GLU A 33 8.98 -16.94 -2.11
N ILE A 34 8.19 -15.87 -2.17
CA ILE A 34 7.55 -15.39 -3.40
C ILE A 34 7.84 -13.91 -3.63
N ASN A 35 7.75 -13.48 -4.89
CA ASN A 35 7.88 -12.06 -5.22
C ASN A 35 6.58 -11.33 -4.89
N ILE A 36 6.64 -10.39 -3.95
CA ILE A 36 5.51 -9.56 -3.51
C ILE A 36 5.82 -8.11 -3.80
N GLU A 37 4.82 -7.35 -4.21
CA GLU A 37 4.83 -5.89 -4.17
C GLU A 37 3.66 -5.35 -3.34
N VAL A 38 3.80 -4.12 -2.87
CA VAL A 38 2.75 -3.41 -2.16
C VAL A 38 2.40 -2.15 -2.94
N CYS A 39 1.13 -2.04 -3.32
CA CYS A 39 0.60 -0.95 -4.11
C CYS A 39 -0.45 -0.21 -3.31
N VAL A 40 -0.19 1.05 -3.01
CA VAL A 40 -1.05 1.88 -2.16
C VAL A 40 -1.64 3.04 -2.95
N CYS A 41 -2.86 3.43 -2.59
CA CYS A 41 -3.46 4.69 -3.03
C CYS A 41 -3.83 5.53 -1.82
N ASP A 42 -3.17 6.67 -1.65
CA ASP A 42 -3.59 7.73 -0.73
C ASP A 42 -4.67 8.60 -1.40
N ASP A 43 -5.92 8.43 -0.96
CA ASP A 43 -7.09 9.11 -1.49
C ASP A 43 -7.32 10.45 -0.78
N ALA A 44 -6.38 11.37 -0.96
CA ALA A 44 -6.44 12.74 -0.45
C ALA A 44 -6.57 12.82 1.08
N SER A 45 -5.70 12.09 1.81
CA SER A 45 -5.63 12.20 3.27
C SER A 45 -5.29 13.63 3.72
N SER A 46 -5.86 14.02 4.85
CA SER A 46 -5.63 15.32 5.52
C SER A 46 -4.72 15.23 6.75
N ASP A 47 -4.37 14.01 7.16
CA ASP A 47 -3.45 13.72 8.26
C ASP A 47 -2.01 13.49 7.74
N SER A 48 -1.13 12.91 8.57
CA SER A 48 0.28 12.68 8.20
C SER A 48 0.48 11.47 7.28
N THR A 49 -0.57 10.82 6.78
CA THR A 49 -0.50 9.61 5.94
C THR A 49 0.47 9.77 4.78
N ALA A 50 0.34 10.86 4.00
CA ALA A 50 1.14 11.07 2.80
C ALA A 50 2.64 11.12 3.09
N THR A 51 3.03 11.74 4.21
CA THR A 51 4.42 11.84 4.69
C THR A 51 4.92 10.49 5.18
N LEU A 52 4.13 9.80 6.01
CA LEU A 52 4.47 8.49 6.55
C LEU A 52 4.65 7.45 5.43
N LEU A 53 3.83 7.50 4.38
CA LEU A 53 3.99 6.61 3.22
C LEU A 53 5.35 6.79 2.52
N ASP A 54 5.87 8.02 2.43
CA ASP A 54 7.20 8.26 1.86
C ASP A 54 8.32 7.74 2.77
N GLU A 55 8.13 7.79 4.10
CA GLU A 55 9.07 7.19 5.06
C GLU A 55 9.07 5.66 4.94
N TRP A 56 7.88 5.03 4.88
CA TRP A 56 7.72 3.58 4.79
C TRP A 56 8.32 2.97 3.51
N ARG A 57 8.42 3.75 2.42
CA ARG A 57 9.12 3.32 1.20
C ARG A 57 10.51 2.76 1.51
N LEU A 58 11.27 3.44 2.38
CA LEU A 58 12.63 2.99 2.76
C LEU A 58 12.63 1.67 3.54
N HIS A 59 11.58 1.38 4.31
CA HIS A 59 11.45 0.13 5.06
C HIS A 59 11.18 -1.05 4.13
N PHE A 60 10.30 -0.87 3.14
CA PHE A 60 10.01 -1.87 2.12
C PHE A 60 11.21 -2.11 1.19
N GLU A 61 11.90 -1.05 0.76
CA GLU A 61 13.13 -1.16 -0.04
C GLU A 61 14.22 -1.98 0.66
N LYS A 62 14.42 -1.79 1.97
CA LYS A 62 15.36 -2.59 2.78
C LYS A 62 15.01 -4.09 2.80
N LYS A 63 13.75 -4.44 2.58
CA LYS A 63 13.26 -5.82 2.49
C LYS A 63 13.14 -6.33 1.06
N ASN A 64 13.60 -5.54 0.08
CA ASN A 64 13.51 -5.83 -1.35
C ASN A 64 12.06 -6.09 -1.82
N VAL A 65 11.10 -5.39 -1.21
CA VAL A 65 9.69 -5.41 -1.58
C VAL A 65 9.36 -4.08 -2.27
N PRO A 66 8.98 -4.07 -3.56
CA PRO A 66 8.55 -2.85 -4.23
C PRO A 66 7.36 -2.20 -3.52
N PHE A 67 7.46 -0.89 -3.27
CA PHE A 67 6.42 -0.10 -2.61
C PHE A 67 5.99 1.05 -3.51
N LEU A 68 4.84 0.87 -4.17
CA LEU A 68 4.31 1.77 -5.19
C LEU A 68 3.20 2.63 -4.60
N ILE A 69 3.27 3.94 -4.80
CA ILE A 69 2.34 4.90 -4.19
C ILE A 69 1.65 5.70 -5.30
N HIS A 70 0.33 5.65 -5.34
CA HIS A 70 -0.50 6.65 -6.02
C HIS A 70 -1.02 7.65 -4.98
N LYS A 71 -0.85 8.95 -5.23
CA LYS A 71 -1.46 10.01 -4.43
C LYS A 71 -2.57 10.66 -5.24
N ASN A 72 -3.77 10.72 -4.70
CA ASN A 72 -4.87 11.44 -5.36
C ASN A 72 -4.53 12.94 -5.41
N ALA A 73 -4.62 13.53 -6.59
CA ALA A 73 -4.31 14.94 -6.81
C ALA A 73 -5.44 15.90 -6.38
N THR A 74 -6.60 15.37 -6.01
CA THR A 74 -7.73 16.16 -5.50
C THR A 74 -7.51 16.52 -4.02
N ARG A 75 -8.33 17.46 -3.51
CA ARG A 75 -8.37 17.80 -2.07
C ARG A 75 -9.42 17.02 -1.28
N CYS A 76 -10.24 16.23 -1.97
CA CYS A 76 -11.32 15.45 -1.38
C CYS A 76 -11.21 13.99 -1.82
N PRO A 77 -11.43 13.04 -0.90
CA PRO A 77 -11.42 11.62 -1.25
C PRO A 77 -12.45 11.31 -2.32
N SER A 78 -12.07 10.46 -3.27
CA SER A 78 -12.93 9.96 -4.34
C SER A 78 -13.58 8.61 -4.01
N GLY A 79 -13.29 8.08 -2.81
CA GLY A 79 -13.90 6.90 -2.22
C GLY A 79 -13.04 5.65 -2.38
N VAL A 80 -13.35 4.64 -1.57
CA VAL A 80 -12.57 3.38 -1.49
C VAL A 80 -12.47 2.65 -2.84
N GLY A 81 -13.52 2.68 -3.67
CA GLY A 81 -13.51 2.05 -4.99
C GLY A 81 -12.53 2.73 -5.95
N TYR A 82 -12.47 4.06 -5.92
CA TYR A 82 -11.47 4.83 -6.67
C TYR A 82 -10.06 4.44 -6.19
N ALA A 83 -9.83 4.47 -4.87
CA ALA A 83 -8.53 4.18 -4.29
C ALA A 83 -8.03 2.76 -4.65
N LYS A 84 -8.91 1.75 -4.55
CA LYS A 84 -8.61 0.36 -4.97
C LYS A 84 -8.23 0.31 -6.45
N ASN A 85 -9.03 0.92 -7.33
CA ASN A 85 -8.75 0.91 -8.76
C ASN A 85 -7.44 1.61 -9.12
N ARG A 86 -7.10 2.71 -8.43
CA ARG A 86 -5.82 3.39 -8.62
C ARG A 86 -4.64 2.55 -8.17
N ALA A 87 -4.73 1.89 -7.02
CA ALA A 87 -3.70 0.98 -6.54
C ALA A 87 -3.53 -0.25 -7.46
N VAL A 88 -4.62 -0.81 -7.99
CA VAL A 88 -4.56 -1.88 -9.01
C VAL A 88 -3.90 -1.39 -10.31
N SER A 89 -4.19 -0.16 -10.74
CA SER A 89 -3.64 0.39 -12.00
C SER A 89 -2.12 0.55 -12.01
N ILE A 90 -1.49 0.59 -10.83
CA ILE A 90 -0.03 0.67 -10.67
C ILE A 90 0.59 -0.68 -10.27
N SER A 91 -0.22 -1.73 -10.11
CA SER A 91 0.23 -3.09 -9.78
C SER A 91 0.56 -3.91 -11.03
N SER A 92 1.35 -4.96 -10.86
CA SER A 92 1.86 -5.83 -11.91
C SER A 92 1.85 -7.32 -11.57
N GLY A 93 1.32 -7.71 -10.40
CA GLY A 93 1.28 -9.09 -9.95
C GLY A 93 0.17 -9.93 -10.57
N ASP A 94 0.39 -11.24 -10.64
CA ASP A 94 -0.57 -12.22 -11.17
C ASP A 94 -1.83 -12.33 -10.30
N TYR A 95 -1.68 -12.12 -8.99
CA TYR A 95 -2.77 -12.17 -8.00
C TYR A 95 -2.88 -10.85 -7.24
N LEU A 96 -4.12 -10.41 -7.00
CA LEU A 96 -4.42 -9.22 -6.22
C LEU A 96 -4.90 -9.63 -4.82
N CYS A 97 -4.22 -9.15 -3.78
CA CYS A 97 -4.61 -9.32 -2.39
C CYS A 97 -5.08 -7.97 -1.83
N PHE A 98 -6.37 -7.81 -1.58
CA PHE A 98 -6.92 -6.57 -1.04
C PHE A 98 -6.77 -6.54 0.49
N GLN A 99 -6.05 -5.55 1.00
CA GLN A 99 -5.85 -5.34 2.42
C GLN A 99 -6.34 -3.94 2.80
N ASP A 100 -7.33 -3.86 3.68
CA ASP A 100 -7.79 -2.58 4.20
C ASP A 100 -6.78 -2.03 5.22
N ILE A 101 -6.64 -0.70 5.26
CA ILE A 101 -5.71 -0.03 6.18
C ILE A 101 -6.20 -0.03 7.63
N VAL A 102 -7.48 -0.31 7.86
CA VAL A 102 -8.05 -0.40 9.21
C VAL A 102 -7.77 -1.77 9.82
N SER A 103 -7.22 -1.78 11.04
CA SER A 103 -7.21 -2.98 11.87
C SER A 103 -8.54 -3.05 12.64
N LEU A 104 -9.36 -4.07 12.36
CA LEU A 104 -10.43 -4.49 13.27
C LEU A 104 -9.84 -5.10 14.55
#